data_AF-A0A821TCH2-F1
#
_entry.id   AF-A0A821TCH2-F1
#
_cell.length_a   1.000
_cell.length_b   1.000
_cell.length_c   1.000
_cell.angle_alpha   90.00
_cell.angle_beta   90.00
_cell.angle_gamma   90.00
#
_symmetry.space_group_name_H-M   'P 1'
#
loop_
_entity.id
_entity.type
_entity.pdbx_description
1 polymer ?
#
loop_
_entity_poly.entity_id
_entity_poly.type
_entity_poly.pdbx_seq_one_letter_code
_entity_poly.pdbx_strand_id
1 'polypeptide(L)' 'MTTTKTTTTTTANTTTTTETTTTTAANTTTTTKTTTTTA' A
#
# COMPACT_ATOMS: atom_id res chain seq x y z
N MET A 1 -9.18 15.24 3.06
CA MET A 1 -8.34 14.96 1.87
C MET A 1 -7.92 13.49 1.92
N THR A 2 -7.97 12.76 0.81
CA THR A 2 -7.53 11.36 0.73
C THR A 2 -6.32 11.26 -0.21
N THR A 3 -5.24 10.61 0.21
CA THR A 3 -4.07 10.33 -0.63
C THR A 3 -3.75 8.84 -0.59
N THR A 4 -3.39 8.26 -1.75
CA THR A 4 -2.98 6.87 -1.87
C THR A 4 -1.57 6.80 -2.43
N LYS A 5 -0.69 6.06 -1.77
CA LYS A 5 0.67 5.75 -2.23
C LYS A 5 0.80 4.24 -2.44
N THR A 6 1.09 3.83 -3.67
CA THR A 6 1.36 2.43 -4.01
C THR A 6 2.87 2.24 -4.20
N THR A 7 3.44 1.25 -3.51
CA THR A 7 4.84 0.84 -3.66
C THR A 7 4.89 -0.63 -4.08
N THR A 8 5.58 -0.93 -5.18
CA THR A 8 5.79 -2.30 -5.68
C THR A 8 7.25 -2.67 -5.56
N THR A 9 7.54 -3.83 -4.98
CA THR A 9 8.89 -4.40 -4.88
C THR A 9 8.88 -5.79 -5.46
N THR A 10 9.74 -6.01 -6.46
CA THR A 10 9.94 -7.31 -7.09
C THR A 10 11.30 -7.86 -6.68
N THR A 11 11.29 -9.06 -6.14
CA THR A 11 12.49 -9.90 -6.00
C THR A 11 12.34 -11.11 -6.92
N ALA A 12 13.41 -11.87 -7.16
CA ALA A 12 13.50 -12.87 -8.24
C ALA A 12 12.31 -13.84 -8.37
N ASN A 13 11.58 -14.11 -7.28
CA ASN A 13 10.45 -15.04 -7.27
C ASN A 13 9.18 -14.47 -6.64
N THR A 14 9.18 -13.20 -6.21
CA THR A 14 8.00 -12.62 -5.56
C THR A 14 7.84 -11.14 -5.86
N THR A 15 6.61 -10.76 -6.20
CA THR A 15 6.17 -9.37 -6.33
C THR A 15 5.30 -9.02 -5.13
N THR A 16 5.72 -8.04 -4.35
CA THR A 16 4.94 -7.50 -3.24
C THR A 16 4.48 -6.09 -3.59
N THR A 17 3.18 -5.82 -3.49
CA THR A 17 2.57 -4.50 -3.66
C THR A 17 1.96 -4.05 -2.33
N THR A 18 2.41 -2.90 -1.83
CA THR A 18 1.88 -2.24 -0.64
C THR A 18 1.18 -0.95 -1.05
N GLU A 19 -0.12 -0.87 -0.76
CA GLU A 19 -0.95 0.32 -0.93
C GLU A 19 -1.23 0.95 0.43
N THR A 20 -0.79 2.19 0.62
CA THR A 20 -1.06 2.99 1.82
C THR A 20 -2.01 4.12 1.46
N THR A 21 -3.20 4.10 2.05
CA THR A 21 -4.20 5.17 1.92
C THR A 21 -4.26 5.97 3.21
N THR A 22 -4.10 7.28 3.12
CA THR A 22 -4.24 8.21 4.24
C THR A 22 -5.44 9.12 3.99
N THR A 23 -6.39 9.12 4.92
CA THR A 23 -7.56 10.00 4.91
C THR A 23 -7.44 10.99 6.07
N THR A 24 -7.28 12.27 5.74
CA THR A 24 -7.29 13.38 6.69
C THR A 24 -8.69 13.99 6.73
N ALA A 25 -9.46 13.63 7.76
CA ALA A 25 -10.71 14.27 8.17
C ALA A 25 -10.50 14.91 9.56
N ALA A 26 -11.55 15.11 10.37
CA ALA A 26 -11.39 15.52 11.78
C ALA A 26 -10.48 14.57 12.59
N ASN A 27 -10.27 13.35 12.10
CA ASN A 27 -9.25 12.40 12.53
C ASN A 27 -8.44 11.95 11.31
N THR A 28 -7.14 11.72 11.50
CA THR A 28 -6.27 11.12 10.48
C THR A 28 -6.34 9.60 10.60
N THR A 29 -6.82 8.93 9.55
CA THR A 29 -6.85 7.46 9.46
C THR A 29 -5.90 7.00 8.35
N THR A 30 -5.05 6.02 8.64
CA THR A 30 -4.14 5.39 7.66
C THR A 30 -4.43 3.91 7.57
N THR A 31 -4.68 3.40 6.35
CA THR A 31 -4.86 1.98 6.07
C THR A 31 -3.76 1.49 5.13
N THR A 32 -3.12 0.37 5.47
CA THR A 32 -2.09 -0.27 4.64
C THR A 32 -2.57 -1.65 4.22
N LYS A 33 -2.59 -1.91 2.91
CA LYS A 33 -2.88 -3.21 2.31
C LYS A 33 -1.64 -3.74 1.60
N THR A 34 -1.16 -4.91 2.00
CA THR A 34 -0.01 -5.59 1.36
C THR A 34 -0.49 -6.86 0.67
N THR A 35 -0.15 -7.00 -0.62
CA THR A 35 -0.41 -8.20 -1.44
C THR A 35 0.91 -8.75 -1.93
N THR A 36 1.13 -10.05 -1.79
CA THR A 36 2.34 -10.73 -2.28
C THR A 36 1.95 -11.83 -3.25
N THR A 37 2.57 -11.81 -4.44
CA THR A 37 2.38 -12.80 -5.51
C THR A 37 3.72 -13.47 -5.79
N THR A 38 3.80 -14.78 -5.54
CA THR A 38 4.93 -15.61 -5.93
C THR A 38 4.78 -16.00 -7.41
N ALA A 39 5.87 -15.89 -8.18
CA ALA A 39 5.93 -16.30 -9.58
C ALA A 39 5.95 -17.82 -9.75
#